data_AF-A0A2H8TQW3-F1
#
_entry.id   AF-A0A2H8TQW3-F1
#
_cell.length_a   1.000
_cell.length_b   1.000
_cell.length_c   1.000
_cell.angle_alpha   90.00
_cell.angle_beta   90.00
_cell.angle_gamma   90.00
#
_symmetry.space_group_name_H-M   'P 1'
#
loop_
_entity.id
_entity.type
_entity.pdbx_description
1 polymer ?
#
loop_
_entity_poly.entity_id
_entity_poly.type
_entity_poly.pdbx_seq_one_letter_code
_entity_poly.pdbx_strand_id
1 'polypeptide(L)'
;MSFLNINFDLLPIKMHYFFFDSANSPIIPFLSTITKQRGYSSTVFGSIFTLLLLLNIVVKPLTGYITDRWKCRRTVFLGSIILNGLVTPTLYLVPGATSSTGEISDAETFSSLQFWWFASVVILRMVLFMVTEVLQETICMKILDGDSVRFGRQRLWGAVGSGIMSIVAGVATDWYNSGKAQKDYLLGYLISATSFFIDFVVTFNLLKVPETDGQTTNILKDVKIVLKKAKVCVFLVWATIGGIFIVYIWYYFIWYLDDLATNYHPERKSMLSSIEGFSVTIQCFIGEVPFFYLSGHLIKRTGHMTAFSISFAIFAFRFLLYSFIRDPLWVLPVELLNGLTFGLSYIAGISYSAKIAPVGSEGTVQGLFSMAFQGFGASLGAILAGYTFSHLGSVMAFRFIGFSALVICVIQIVVNHFMNKNKKLIS
;
A
#
# COMPACT_ATOMS: atom_id res chain seq x y z
N MET A 1 -7.31 -36.80 -8.25
CA MET A 1 -7.18 -35.88 -7.10
C MET A 1 -5.69 -35.64 -6.83
N SER A 2 -5.13 -34.51 -7.25
CA SER A 2 -3.78 -34.06 -6.83
C SER A 2 -3.86 -32.61 -6.37
N PHE A 3 -4.65 -32.37 -5.32
CA PHE A 3 -4.91 -31.00 -4.82
C PHE A 3 -3.70 -30.36 -4.12
N LEU A 4 -2.58 -31.06 -3.95
CA LEU A 4 -1.38 -30.58 -3.25
C LEU A 4 -0.09 -31.08 -3.90
N ASN A 5 0.17 -30.69 -5.16
CA ASN A 5 1.54 -30.81 -5.70
C ASN A 5 2.30 -29.54 -5.29
N ILE A 6 2.93 -29.56 -4.11
CA ILE A 6 3.68 -28.43 -3.58
C ILE A 6 4.96 -28.29 -4.42
N ASN A 7 5.03 -27.24 -5.23
CA ASN A 7 6.25 -26.89 -5.94
C ASN A 7 7.27 -26.31 -4.93
N PHE A 8 8.25 -27.14 -4.54
CA PHE A 8 9.31 -26.80 -3.60
C PHE A 8 10.30 -25.76 -4.16
N ASP A 9 10.45 -25.66 -5.48
CA ASP A 9 11.33 -24.64 -6.10
C ASP A 9 10.78 -23.22 -5.91
N LEU A 10 9.45 -23.09 -5.84
CA LEU A 10 8.76 -21.83 -5.58
C LEU A 10 8.49 -21.59 -4.09
N LEU A 11 8.84 -22.53 -3.21
CA LEU A 11 8.63 -22.36 -1.77
C LEU A 11 9.46 -21.19 -1.19
N PRO A 12 10.74 -20.99 -1.55
CA PRO A 12 11.55 -19.89 -1.00
C PRO A 12 10.96 -18.52 -1.29
N ILE A 13 10.50 -18.28 -2.53
CA ILE A 13 9.91 -16.98 -2.91
C ILE A 13 8.56 -16.74 -2.21
N LYS A 14 7.76 -17.79 -1.98
CA LYS A 14 6.51 -17.69 -1.22
C LYS A 14 6.77 -17.37 0.25
N MET A 15 7.75 -18.03 0.86
CA MET A 15 8.16 -17.78 2.24
C MET A 15 8.71 -16.35 2.39
N HIS A 16 9.50 -15.88 1.42
CA HIS A 16 9.95 -14.49 1.39
C HIS A 16 8.77 -13.51 1.41
N TYR A 17 7.82 -13.64 0.46
CA TYR A 17 6.62 -12.79 0.44
C TYR A 17 5.87 -12.83 1.78
N PHE A 18 5.69 -14.02 2.34
CA PHE A 18 5.01 -14.19 3.62
C PHE A 18 5.73 -13.45 4.75
N PHE A 19 7.03 -13.67 4.96
CA PHE A 19 7.75 -13.08 6.09
C PHE A 19 8.05 -11.60 5.90
N PHE A 20 8.33 -11.15 4.67
CA PHE A 20 8.54 -9.74 4.37
C PHE A 20 7.29 -8.90 4.65
N ASP A 21 6.12 -9.32 4.15
CA ASP A 21 4.87 -8.60 4.43
C ASP A 21 4.42 -8.78 5.89
N SER A 22 4.67 -9.95 6.51
CA SER A 22 4.45 -10.14 7.95
C SER A 22 5.28 -9.18 8.80
N ALA A 23 6.53 -8.91 8.42
CA ALA A 23 7.40 -8.00 9.15
C ALA A 23 6.92 -6.54 9.07
N ASN A 24 6.24 -6.16 7.98
CA ASN A 24 5.78 -4.79 7.77
C ASN A 24 4.41 -4.51 8.41
N SER A 25 3.56 -5.52 8.51
CA SER A 25 2.18 -5.43 9.01
C SER A 25 2.03 -4.82 10.41
N PRO A 26 2.87 -5.13 11.43
CA PRO A 26 2.74 -4.55 12.77
C PRO A 26 3.09 -3.06 12.85
N ILE A 27 3.76 -2.51 11.83
CA ILE A 27 4.34 -1.16 11.90
C ILE A 27 3.66 -0.20 10.93
N ILE A 28 3.47 -0.58 9.66
CA ILE A 28 2.96 0.37 8.64
C ILE A 28 1.56 0.91 8.97
N PRO A 29 0.56 0.08 9.27
CA PRO A 29 -0.80 0.55 9.58
C PRO A 29 -0.83 1.36 10.89
N PHE A 30 -0.11 0.87 11.90
CA PHE A 30 -0.04 1.45 13.24
C PHE A 30 0.83 2.72 13.32
N LEU A 31 1.62 3.03 12.27
CA LEU A 31 2.45 4.24 12.23
C LEU A 31 1.59 5.52 12.35
N SER A 32 0.35 5.47 11.86
CA SER A 32 -0.64 6.53 12.05
C SER A 32 -0.94 6.76 13.53
N THR A 33 -1.28 5.72 14.27
CA THR A 33 -1.53 5.77 15.72
C THR A 33 -0.30 6.15 16.52
N ILE A 34 0.88 5.64 16.16
CA ILE A 34 2.17 6.02 16.80
C ILE A 34 2.45 7.52 16.60
N THR A 35 2.20 8.04 15.39
CA THR A 35 2.36 9.48 15.09
C THR A 35 1.40 10.32 15.90
N LYS A 36 0.13 9.89 15.99
CA LYS A 36 -0.91 10.57 16.76
C LYS A 36 -0.61 10.56 18.28
N GLN A 37 -0.13 9.45 18.83
CA GLN A 37 0.25 9.34 20.25
C GLN A 37 1.45 10.23 20.62
N ARG A 38 2.30 10.58 19.64
CA ARG A 38 3.38 11.56 19.80
C ARG A 38 2.88 13.02 19.74
N GLY A 39 1.57 13.24 19.61
CA GLY A 39 0.96 14.57 19.54
C GLY A 39 1.09 15.26 18.18
N TYR A 40 1.54 14.55 17.13
CA TYR A 40 1.66 15.14 15.80
C TYR A 40 0.31 15.15 15.08
N SER A 41 0.00 16.25 14.41
CA SER A 41 -1.26 16.43 13.67
C SER A 41 -1.36 15.53 12.42
N SER A 42 -2.58 15.35 11.91
CA SER A 42 -2.82 14.60 10.67
C SER A 42 -2.19 15.26 9.44
N THR A 43 -1.99 16.59 9.47
CA THR A 43 -1.30 17.36 8.43
C THR A 43 0.20 17.05 8.41
N VAL A 44 0.83 16.98 9.58
CA VAL A 44 2.25 16.60 9.72
C VAL A 44 2.47 15.17 9.24
N PHE A 45 1.61 14.24 9.67
CA PHE A 45 1.62 12.86 9.18
C PHE A 45 1.50 12.79 7.65
N GLY A 46 0.54 13.53 7.08
CA GLY A 46 0.34 13.61 5.63
C GLY A 46 1.55 14.16 4.89
N SER A 47 2.22 15.16 5.47
CA SER A 47 3.44 15.75 4.91
C SER A 47 4.60 14.75 4.85
N ILE A 48 4.81 13.96 5.91
CA ILE A 48 5.81 12.87 5.92
C ILE A 48 5.49 11.88 4.81
N PHE A 49 4.24 11.38 4.75
CA PHE A 49 3.84 10.39 3.74
C PHE A 49 3.85 10.92 2.31
N THR A 50 3.59 12.21 2.11
CA THR A 50 3.74 12.84 0.80
C THR A 50 5.19 12.77 0.32
N LEU A 51 6.15 13.14 1.17
CA LEU A 51 7.57 13.04 0.83
C LEU A 51 7.98 11.59 0.55
N LEU A 52 7.50 10.65 1.37
CA LEU A 52 7.73 9.22 1.17
C LEU A 52 7.25 8.74 -0.22
N LEU A 53 6.02 9.06 -0.58
CA LEU A 53 5.39 8.59 -1.82
C LEU A 53 5.98 9.28 -3.05
N LEU A 54 6.51 10.50 -2.92
CA LEU A 54 7.29 11.14 -3.98
C LEU A 54 8.66 10.48 -4.17
N LEU A 55 9.35 10.10 -3.09
CA LEU A 55 10.61 9.36 -3.18
C LEU A 55 10.43 8.01 -3.90
N ASN A 56 9.27 7.36 -3.75
CA ASN A 56 8.93 6.11 -4.45
C ASN A 56 9.11 6.21 -5.97
N ILE A 57 8.72 7.35 -6.56
CA ILE A 57 8.82 7.63 -8.00
C ILE A 57 10.27 7.52 -8.50
N VAL A 58 11.24 7.89 -7.66
CA VAL A 58 12.66 7.93 -8.01
C VAL A 58 13.39 6.67 -7.55
N VAL A 59 13.11 6.20 -6.33
CA VAL A 59 13.79 5.06 -5.72
C VAL A 59 13.55 3.80 -6.55
N LYS A 60 12.31 3.52 -6.97
CA LYS A 60 12.00 2.26 -7.68
C LYS A 60 12.79 2.09 -8.99
N PRO A 61 12.77 3.05 -9.94
CA PRO A 61 13.57 2.95 -11.16
C PRO A 61 15.07 2.96 -10.90
N LEU A 62 15.53 3.77 -9.93
CA LEU A 62 16.95 3.88 -9.60
C LEU A 62 17.50 2.55 -9.07
N THR A 63 16.79 1.90 -8.16
CA THR A 63 17.17 0.57 -7.64
C THR A 63 17.24 -0.48 -8.75
N GLY A 64 16.26 -0.52 -9.65
CA GLY A 64 16.29 -1.40 -10.81
C GLY A 64 17.53 -1.17 -11.67
N TYR A 65 17.78 0.09 -12.04
CA TYR A 65 18.94 0.49 -12.85
C TYR A 65 20.28 0.13 -12.20
N ILE A 66 20.45 0.45 -10.91
CA ILE A 66 21.66 0.18 -10.12
C ILE A 66 21.94 -1.32 -10.07
N THR A 67 20.93 -2.12 -9.72
CA THR A 67 21.09 -3.56 -9.56
C THR A 67 21.33 -4.29 -10.86
N ASP A 68 20.79 -3.78 -11.98
CA ASP A 68 21.04 -4.32 -13.31
C ASP A 68 22.40 -3.90 -13.87
N ARG A 69 22.80 -2.63 -13.69
CA ARG A 69 24.09 -2.11 -14.18
C ARG A 69 25.29 -2.79 -13.52
N TRP A 70 25.23 -2.99 -12.20
CA TRP A 70 26.32 -3.57 -11.43
C TRP A 70 26.15 -5.06 -11.13
N LYS A 71 25.11 -5.72 -11.67
CA LYS A 71 24.77 -7.13 -11.42
C LYS A 71 24.73 -7.50 -9.93
N CYS A 72 24.44 -6.55 -9.06
CA CYS A 72 24.53 -6.69 -7.60
C CYS A 72 23.18 -7.00 -6.93
N ARG A 73 22.21 -7.53 -7.70
CA ARG A 73 20.83 -7.71 -7.28
C ARG A 73 20.68 -8.50 -5.98
N ARG A 74 21.38 -9.63 -5.85
CA ARG A 74 21.34 -10.46 -4.63
C ARG A 74 21.82 -9.69 -3.41
N THR A 75 22.94 -8.97 -3.53
CA THR A 75 23.56 -8.23 -2.43
C THR A 75 22.66 -7.08 -1.97
N VAL A 76 22.12 -6.29 -2.91
CA VAL A 76 21.22 -5.18 -2.58
C VAL A 76 19.92 -5.70 -1.97
N PHE A 77 19.38 -6.81 -2.47
CA PHE A 77 18.17 -7.41 -1.94
C PHE A 77 18.37 -7.88 -0.49
N LEU A 78 19.37 -8.72 -0.22
CA LEU A 78 19.69 -9.20 1.12
C LEU A 78 20.05 -8.06 2.08
N GLY A 79 20.84 -7.09 1.61
CA GLY A 79 21.20 -5.91 2.37
C GLY A 79 19.97 -5.09 2.77
N SER A 80 19.01 -4.90 1.86
CA SER A 80 17.77 -4.17 2.14
C SER A 80 16.89 -4.87 3.19
N ILE A 81 16.83 -6.22 3.20
CA ILE A 81 16.07 -6.99 4.20
C ILE A 81 16.71 -6.84 5.59
N ILE A 82 18.03 -7.02 5.70
CA ILE A 82 18.74 -6.85 6.99
C ILE A 82 18.61 -5.43 7.49
N LEU A 83 18.84 -4.43 6.63
CA LEU A 83 18.73 -3.03 7.02
C LEU A 83 17.31 -2.67 7.46
N ASN A 84 16.26 -3.19 6.82
CA ASN A 84 14.89 -3.04 7.32
C ASN A 84 14.72 -3.63 8.74
N GLY A 85 15.25 -4.82 8.98
CA GLY A 85 15.22 -5.49 10.29
C GLY A 85 16.00 -4.73 11.37
N LEU A 86 17.10 -4.05 11.02
CA LEU A 86 17.90 -3.24 11.95
C LEU A 86 17.31 -1.85 12.19
N VAL A 87 16.74 -1.20 11.17
CA VAL A 87 16.19 0.16 11.27
C VAL A 87 14.81 0.14 11.93
N THR A 88 13.98 -0.89 11.72
CA THR A 88 12.62 -0.89 12.26
C THR A 88 12.57 -0.77 13.81
N PRO A 89 13.40 -1.50 14.58
CA PRO A 89 13.45 -1.35 16.04
C PRO A 89 14.00 0.01 16.52
N THR A 90 14.83 0.71 15.74
CA THR A 90 15.36 2.02 16.16
C THR A 90 14.27 3.08 16.23
N LEU A 91 13.15 2.88 15.54
CA LEU A 91 11.97 3.75 15.64
C LEU A 91 11.39 3.77 17.07
N TYR A 92 11.49 2.67 17.80
CA TYR A 92 11.09 2.58 19.21
C TYR A 92 12.02 3.40 20.12
N LEU A 93 13.31 3.50 19.76
CA LEU A 93 14.30 4.25 20.53
C LEU A 93 14.17 5.77 20.37
N VAL A 94 13.46 6.23 19.34
CA VAL A 94 13.23 7.67 19.13
C VAL A 94 12.33 8.18 20.25
N PRO A 95 12.78 9.12 21.11
CA PRO A 95 11.96 9.68 22.17
C PRO A 95 10.64 10.24 21.60
N GLY A 96 9.53 9.96 22.29
CA GLY A 96 8.25 10.59 21.97
C GLY A 96 8.28 12.07 22.40
N ALA A 97 7.67 12.95 21.61
CA ALA A 97 7.34 14.28 22.08
C ALA A 97 6.22 14.11 23.12
N THR A 98 6.57 14.15 24.40
CA THR A 98 5.60 13.97 25.48
C THR A 98 4.78 15.25 25.64
N SER A 99 3.70 15.40 24.88
CA SER A 99 2.60 16.28 25.31
C SER A 99 1.57 15.42 26.05
N SER A 100 1.51 15.60 27.37
CA SER A 100 0.40 15.10 28.21
C SER A 100 -0.91 15.85 27.97
N THR A 101 -0.92 16.84 27.07
CA THR A 101 -2.02 17.77 26.83
C THR A 101 -2.05 18.23 25.36
N GLY A 102 -2.73 17.46 24.50
CA GLY A 102 -3.16 17.92 23.16
C GLY A 102 -2.16 17.77 22.00
N GLU A 103 -2.68 18.01 20.79
CA GLU A 103 -1.91 18.07 19.55
C GLU A 103 -0.94 19.27 19.58
N ILE A 104 0.30 19.02 19.20
CA ILE A 104 1.37 20.03 19.13
C ILE A 104 1.15 20.87 17.86
N SER A 105 1.37 22.18 17.95
CA SER A 105 1.30 23.05 16.77
C SER A 105 2.25 22.57 15.67
N ASP A 106 1.81 22.65 14.42
CA ASP A 106 2.61 22.23 13.26
C ASP A 106 3.97 22.96 13.22
N ALA A 107 4.00 24.25 13.56
CA ALA A 107 5.23 25.04 13.56
C ALA A 107 6.25 24.58 14.63
N GLU A 108 5.75 24.21 15.81
CA GLU A 108 6.58 23.66 16.90
C GLU A 108 7.08 22.27 16.54
N THR A 109 6.23 21.47 15.89
CA THR A 109 6.57 20.12 15.42
C THR A 109 7.71 20.16 14.42
N PHE A 110 7.63 21.00 13.38
CA PHE A 110 8.70 21.13 12.38
C PHE A 110 10.00 21.72 12.93
N SER A 111 9.94 22.45 14.04
CA SER A 111 11.12 23.01 14.71
C SER A 111 11.79 22.01 15.65
N SER A 112 11.09 20.93 16.04
CA SER A 112 11.59 19.94 16.98
C SER A 112 12.62 18.99 16.36
N LEU A 113 13.76 18.80 17.04
CA LEU A 113 14.74 17.78 16.66
C LEU A 113 14.18 16.35 16.75
N GLN A 114 13.28 16.11 17.71
CA GLN A 114 12.66 14.78 17.90
C GLN A 114 11.79 14.40 16.70
N PHE A 115 11.11 15.40 16.10
CA PHE A 115 10.34 15.21 14.89
C PHE A 115 11.24 14.80 13.72
N TRP A 116 12.35 15.52 13.48
CA TRP A 116 13.25 15.20 12.37
C TRP A 116 13.96 13.86 12.56
N TRP A 117 14.28 13.46 13.80
CA TRP A 117 14.79 12.12 14.08
C TRP A 117 13.73 11.05 13.74
N PHE A 118 12.49 11.21 14.21
CA PHE A 118 11.39 10.31 13.88
C PHE A 118 11.14 10.23 12.37
N ALA A 119 11.00 11.37 11.70
CA ALA A 119 10.77 11.45 10.27
C ALA A 119 11.91 10.80 9.47
N SER A 120 13.17 11.03 9.85
CA SER A 120 14.32 10.44 9.16
C SER A 120 14.35 8.92 9.26
N VAL A 121 14.03 8.35 10.43
CA VAL A 121 13.95 6.89 10.61
C VAL A 121 12.79 6.30 9.81
N VAL A 122 11.62 6.95 9.83
CA VAL A 122 10.46 6.55 9.02
C VAL A 122 10.77 6.61 7.52
N ILE A 123 11.42 7.68 7.05
CA ILE A 123 11.85 7.85 5.66
C ILE A 123 12.84 6.78 5.25
N LEU A 124 13.89 6.55 6.04
CA LEU A 124 14.87 5.52 5.78
C LEU A 124 14.24 4.13 5.68
N ARG A 125 13.38 3.78 6.65
CA ARG A 125 12.65 2.51 6.66
C ARG A 125 11.79 2.34 5.41
N MET A 126 11.04 3.37 5.02
CA MET A 126 10.16 3.29 3.84
C MET A 126 10.94 3.21 2.53
N VAL A 127 12.07 3.91 2.41
CA VAL A 127 12.97 3.77 1.26
C VAL A 127 13.51 2.33 1.17
N LEU A 128 13.94 1.75 2.30
CA LEU A 128 14.41 0.36 2.34
C LEU A 128 13.28 -0.62 1.97
N PHE A 129 12.06 -0.39 2.46
CA PHE A 129 10.87 -1.15 2.04
C PHE A 129 10.66 -1.09 0.53
N MET A 130 10.73 0.09 -0.09
CA MET A 130 10.56 0.27 -1.54
C MET A 130 11.65 -0.44 -2.35
N VAL A 131 12.90 -0.39 -1.87
CA VAL A 131 14.04 -1.10 -2.50
C VAL A 131 13.77 -2.60 -2.49
N THR A 132 13.40 -3.18 -1.35
CA THR A 132 13.08 -4.59 -1.25
C THR A 132 11.87 -4.94 -2.11
N GLU A 133 10.83 -4.09 -2.12
CA GLU A 133 9.59 -4.29 -2.87
C GLU A 133 9.83 -4.42 -4.38
N VAL A 134 10.63 -3.54 -4.98
CA VAL A 134 10.93 -3.61 -6.42
C VAL A 134 11.74 -4.85 -6.77
N LEU A 135 12.69 -5.20 -5.89
CA LEU A 135 13.56 -6.35 -6.12
C LEU A 135 12.79 -7.66 -5.97
N GLN A 136 11.88 -7.80 -4.99
CA GLN A 136 11.04 -9.00 -4.86
C GLN A 136 10.18 -9.22 -6.11
N GLU A 137 9.59 -8.15 -6.67
CA GLU A 137 8.74 -8.26 -7.87
C GLU A 137 9.58 -8.70 -9.08
N THR A 138 10.73 -8.05 -9.26
CA THR A 138 11.64 -8.33 -10.38
C THR A 138 12.24 -9.73 -10.29
N ILE A 139 12.62 -10.19 -9.09
CA ILE A 139 13.15 -11.54 -8.84
C ILE A 139 12.07 -12.59 -9.09
N CYS A 140 10.86 -12.38 -8.57
CA CYS A 140 9.75 -13.30 -8.74
C CYS A 140 9.35 -13.45 -10.22
N MET A 141 9.25 -12.35 -10.95
CA MET A 141 8.95 -12.37 -12.38
C MET A 141 9.99 -13.13 -13.20
N LYS A 142 11.27 -13.02 -12.84
CA LYS A 142 12.34 -13.79 -13.49
C LYS A 142 12.29 -15.28 -13.16
N ILE A 143 12.04 -15.65 -11.91
CA ILE A 143 11.89 -17.07 -11.50
C ILE A 143 10.74 -17.74 -12.26
N LEU A 144 9.74 -16.96 -12.68
CA LEU A 144 8.54 -17.42 -13.37
C LEU A 144 8.58 -17.24 -14.89
N ASP A 145 9.73 -16.87 -15.47
CA ASP A 145 9.91 -16.61 -16.91
C ASP A 145 8.85 -15.65 -17.49
N GLY A 146 8.47 -14.62 -16.73
CA GLY A 146 7.52 -13.60 -17.16
C GLY A 146 6.03 -13.98 -17.02
N ASP A 147 5.70 -15.10 -16.38
CA ASP A 147 4.30 -15.52 -16.20
C ASP A 147 3.57 -14.70 -15.11
N SER A 148 2.85 -13.67 -15.57
CA SER A 148 2.06 -12.76 -14.72
C SER A 148 0.93 -13.42 -13.92
N VAL A 149 0.38 -14.56 -14.38
CA VAL A 149 -0.68 -15.27 -13.66
C VAL A 149 -0.09 -16.07 -12.50
N ARG A 150 1.04 -16.75 -12.75
CA ARG A 150 1.79 -17.43 -11.67
C ARG A 150 2.40 -16.44 -10.68
N PHE A 151 2.73 -15.22 -11.11
CA PHE A 151 3.21 -14.15 -10.23
C PHE A 151 2.18 -13.80 -9.15
N GLY A 152 0.91 -13.59 -9.54
CA GLY A 152 -0.17 -13.31 -8.60
C GLY A 152 -0.33 -14.38 -7.51
N ARG A 153 -0.10 -15.66 -7.86
CA ARG A 153 -0.13 -16.78 -6.90
C ARG A 153 0.99 -16.73 -5.86
N GLN A 154 2.13 -16.12 -6.18
CA GLN A 154 3.24 -15.96 -5.22
C GLN A 154 3.03 -14.72 -4.36
N ARG A 155 2.62 -13.60 -4.99
CA ARG A 155 2.29 -12.35 -4.30
C ARG A 155 1.20 -12.53 -3.25
N LEU A 156 0.28 -13.46 -3.48
CA LEU A 156 -0.78 -13.86 -2.54
C LEU A 156 -0.25 -14.20 -1.14
N TRP A 157 0.90 -14.87 -1.05
CA TRP A 157 1.49 -15.27 0.23
C TRP A 157 1.90 -14.07 1.09
N GLY A 158 2.16 -12.93 0.47
CA GLY A 158 2.38 -11.67 1.16
C GLY A 158 1.12 -11.13 1.85
N ALA A 159 -0.02 -11.16 1.16
CA ALA A 159 -1.31 -10.81 1.76
C ALA A 159 -1.68 -11.77 2.90
N VAL A 160 -1.40 -13.07 2.76
CA VAL A 160 -1.59 -14.07 3.82
C VAL A 160 -0.71 -13.76 5.04
N GLY A 161 0.57 -13.46 4.83
CA GLY A 161 1.50 -13.08 5.90
C GLY A 161 1.07 -11.81 6.63
N SER A 162 0.80 -10.74 5.89
CA SER A 162 0.29 -9.49 6.45
C SER A 162 -1.02 -9.69 7.23
N GLY A 163 -1.97 -10.46 6.68
CA GLY A 163 -3.25 -10.71 7.32
C GLY A 163 -3.12 -11.49 8.65
N ILE A 164 -2.27 -12.53 8.71
CA ILE A 164 -2.04 -13.29 9.95
C ILE A 164 -1.26 -12.45 10.97
N MET A 165 -0.22 -11.75 10.53
CA MET A 165 0.62 -11.01 11.47
C MET A 165 -0.07 -9.77 12.02
N SER A 166 -1.01 -9.17 11.28
CA SER A 166 -1.77 -8.00 11.74
C SER A 166 -2.65 -8.31 12.95
N ILE A 167 -3.36 -9.45 12.92
CA ILE A 167 -4.19 -9.88 14.07
C ILE A 167 -3.31 -10.31 15.25
N VAL A 168 -2.21 -11.03 15.00
CA VAL A 168 -1.27 -11.43 16.07
C VAL A 168 -0.69 -10.20 16.76
N ALA A 169 -0.21 -9.22 15.98
CA ALA A 169 0.32 -7.98 16.50
C ALA A 169 -0.74 -7.15 17.22
N GLY A 170 -1.96 -7.05 16.67
CA GLY A 170 -3.07 -6.32 17.28
C GLY A 170 -3.46 -6.88 18.65
N VAL A 171 -3.68 -8.19 18.75
CA VAL A 171 -4.03 -8.89 19.99
C VAL A 171 -2.88 -8.84 21.00
N ALA A 172 -1.64 -9.07 20.55
CA ALA A 172 -0.47 -8.97 21.41
C ALA A 172 -0.32 -7.55 21.99
N THR A 173 -0.54 -6.52 21.17
CA THR A 173 -0.47 -5.12 21.60
C THR A 173 -1.54 -4.81 22.64
N ASP A 174 -2.79 -5.21 22.42
CA ASP A 174 -3.86 -4.97 23.41
C ASP A 174 -3.61 -5.74 24.72
N TRP A 175 -3.15 -7.00 24.63
CA TRP A 175 -2.79 -7.80 25.81
C TRP A 175 -1.68 -7.15 26.62
N TYR A 176 -0.57 -6.75 25.98
CA TYR A 176 0.58 -6.13 26.65
C TYR A 176 0.28 -4.76 27.27
N ASN A 177 -0.72 -4.07 26.74
CA ASN A 177 -1.12 -2.75 27.18
C ASN A 177 -2.34 -2.74 28.09
N SER A 178 -2.78 -3.91 28.57
CA SER A 178 -3.88 -4.03 29.53
C SER A 178 -3.57 -3.20 30.79
N GLY A 179 -4.38 -2.16 31.02
CA GLY A 179 -4.24 -1.25 32.17
C GLY A 179 -3.25 -0.09 31.98
N LYS A 180 -2.62 0.08 30.81
CA LYS A 180 -1.77 1.25 30.52
C LYS A 180 -2.58 2.39 29.88
N ALA A 181 -2.24 3.63 30.21
CA ALA A 181 -2.89 4.83 29.66
C ALA A 181 -2.53 5.12 28.19
N GLN A 182 -1.32 4.72 27.76
CA GLN A 182 -0.85 4.80 26.38
C GLN A 182 -0.39 3.42 25.91
N LYS A 183 -0.60 3.13 24.62
CA LYS A 183 -0.19 1.84 24.04
C LYS A 183 1.29 1.84 23.72
N ASP A 184 1.98 0.85 24.26
CA ASP A 184 3.34 0.49 23.92
C ASP A 184 3.36 -0.57 22.82
N TYR A 185 3.95 -0.23 21.67
CA TYR A 185 4.02 -1.08 20.49
C TYR A 185 5.27 -1.99 20.46
N LEU A 186 6.00 -2.13 21.58
CA LEU A 186 7.19 -2.96 21.70
C LEU A 186 7.01 -4.37 21.10
N LEU A 187 5.89 -5.04 21.39
CA LEU A 187 5.63 -6.38 20.83
C LEU A 187 5.50 -6.37 19.30
N GLY A 188 4.90 -5.33 18.72
CA GLY A 188 4.86 -5.15 17.26
C GLY A 188 6.26 -5.01 16.65
N TYR A 189 7.15 -4.25 17.30
CA TYR A 189 8.55 -4.13 16.86
C TYR A 189 9.32 -5.45 16.97
N LEU A 190 9.11 -6.22 18.04
CA LEU A 190 9.75 -7.54 18.20
C LEU A 190 9.25 -8.56 17.18
N ILE A 191 7.94 -8.57 16.90
CA ILE A 191 7.34 -9.39 15.85
C ILE A 191 7.91 -9.02 14.47
N SER A 192 8.04 -7.72 14.20
CA SER A 192 8.65 -7.21 12.96
C SER A 192 10.11 -7.65 12.82
N ALA A 193 10.92 -7.48 13.87
CA ALA A 193 12.33 -7.84 13.87
C ALA A 193 12.56 -9.34 13.69
N THR A 194 11.78 -10.18 14.38
CA THR A 194 11.87 -11.64 14.22
C THR A 194 11.45 -12.09 12.83
N SER A 195 10.40 -11.48 12.26
CA SER A 195 9.94 -11.78 10.89
C SER A 195 10.98 -11.38 9.83
N PHE A 196 11.61 -10.21 9.95
CA PHE A 196 12.71 -9.82 9.05
C PHE A 196 13.93 -10.72 9.18
N PHE A 197 14.26 -11.16 10.40
CA PHE A 197 15.36 -12.10 10.61
C PHE A 197 15.09 -13.45 9.94
N ILE A 198 13.88 -13.99 10.09
CA ILE A 198 13.47 -15.23 9.42
C ILE A 198 13.48 -15.04 7.91
N ASP A 199 12.95 -13.92 7.40
CA ASP A 199 12.97 -13.60 5.97
C ASP A 199 14.39 -13.55 5.41
N PHE A 200 15.32 -12.93 6.15
CA PHE A 200 16.73 -12.90 5.77
C PHE A 200 17.32 -14.31 5.69
N VAL A 201 17.10 -15.15 6.71
CA VAL A 201 17.59 -16.54 6.74
C VAL A 201 17.02 -17.36 5.58
N VAL A 202 15.72 -17.22 5.30
CA VAL A 202 15.05 -17.87 4.17
C VAL A 202 15.66 -17.41 2.84
N THR A 203 15.77 -16.10 2.64
CA THR A 203 16.25 -15.51 1.39
C THR A 203 17.73 -15.82 1.16
N PHE A 204 18.54 -15.80 2.22
CA PHE A 204 19.97 -16.07 2.14
C PHE A 204 20.27 -17.53 1.77
N ASN A 205 19.57 -18.47 2.40
CA ASN A 205 19.85 -19.91 2.28
C ASN A 205 19.07 -20.60 1.15
N LEU A 206 17.85 -20.14 0.86
CA LEU A 206 16.90 -20.89 0.03
C LEU A 206 16.59 -20.21 -1.30
N LEU A 207 16.67 -18.87 -1.37
CA LEU A 207 16.34 -18.14 -2.59
C LEU A 207 17.58 -17.93 -3.49
N LYS A 208 17.59 -18.63 -4.62
CA LYS A 208 18.55 -18.33 -5.70
C LYS A 208 18.06 -17.11 -6.46
N VAL A 209 18.79 -16.01 -6.34
CA VAL A 209 18.50 -14.76 -7.05
C VAL A 209 19.09 -14.84 -8.47
N PRO A 210 18.26 -14.88 -9.53
CA PRO A 210 18.77 -14.93 -10.90
C PRO A 210 19.41 -13.59 -11.30
N GLU A 211 20.61 -13.67 -11.88
CA GLU A 211 21.30 -12.51 -12.46
C GLU A 211 20.61 -12.04 -13.74
N THR A 212 20.91 -10.81 -14.19
CA THR A 212 20.35 -10.26 -15.44
C THR A 212 21.34 -10.39 -16.57
N ASP A 213 20.90 -11.04 -17.65
CA ASP A 213 21.48 -10.89 -18.98
C ASP A 213 20.57 -9.97 -19.78
N GLY A 214 20.95 -8.69 -19.92
CA GLY A 214 20.25 -7.80 -20.84
C GLY A 214 20.29 -6.33 -20.45
N GLN A 215 20.62 -5.49 -21.45
CA GLN A 215 20.53 -4.04 -21.38
C GLN A 215 19.06 -3.60 -21.54
N THR A 216 18.64 -2.62 -20.75
CA THR A 216 17.38 -1.91 -20.94
C THR A 216 17.40 -1.14 -22.26
N THR A 217 16.43 -1.41 -23.12
CA THR A 217 16.15 -0.66 -24.35
C THR A 217 15.76 0.80 -24.05
N ASN A 218 15.60 1.65 -25.08
CA ASN A 218 15.35 3.09 -24.98
C ASN A 218 14.00 3.46 -24.30
N ILE A 219 13.89 3.28 -22.98
CA ILE A 219 12.71 3.54 -22.12
C ILE A 219 12.07 4.90 -22.42
N LEU A 220 12.89 5.96 -22.52
CA LEU A 220 12.40 7.33 -22.67
C LEU A 220 11.63 7.55 -23.99
N LYS A 221 12.04 6.84 -25.06
CA LYS A 221 11.40 6.91 -26.37
C LYS A 221 10.01 6.27 -26.33
N ASP A 222 9.89 5.12 -25.67
CA ASP A 222 8.64 4.38 -25.55
C ASP A 222 7.62 5.11 -24.68
N VAL A 223 8.06 5.69 -23.55
CA VAL A 223 7.21 6.56 -22.71
C VAL A 223 6.66 7.74 -23.53
N LYS A 224 7.51 8.41 -24.32
CA LYS A 224 7.08 9.56 -25.14
C LYS A 224 6.07 9.16 -26.21
N ILE A 225 6.18 7.96 -26.80
CA ILE A 225 5.22 7.45 -27.79
C ILE A 225 3.87 7.17 -27.11
N VAL A 226 3.89 6.56 -25.93
CA VAL A 226 2.70 6.17 -25.19
C VAL A 226 1.92 7.38 -24.68
N LEU A 227 2.61 8.38 -24.14
CA LEU A 227 2.00 9.63 -23.65
C LEU A 227 1.40 10.52 -24.74
N LYS A 228 1.73 10.30 -26.03
CA LYS A 228 1.06 11.02 -27.13
C LYS A 228 -0.38 10.55 -27.36
N LYS A 229 -0.75 9.36 -26.88
CA LYS A 229 -2.09 8.81 -27.07
C LYS A 229 -3.03 9.36 -26.00
N ALA A 230 -4.04 10.14 -26.41
CA ALA A 230 -5.01 10.73 -25.50
C ALA A 230 -5.69 9.72 -24.56
N LYS A 231 -5.97 8.50 -25.05
CA LYS A 231 -6.55 7.40 -24.24
C LYS A 231 -5.67 7.00 -23.06
N VAL A 232 -4.36 7.07 -23.22
CA VAL A 232 -3.40 6.72 -22.17
C VAL A 232 -3.33 7.84 -21.14
N CYS A 233 -3.34 9.10 -21.56
CA CYS A 233 -3.40 10.22 -20.61
C CYS A 233 -4.66 10.15 -19.75
N VAL A 234 -5.83 9.88 -20.35
CA VAL A 234 -7.09 9.68 -19.60
C VAL A 234 -6.98 8.52 -18.62
N PHE A 235 -6.39 7.39 -19.05
CA PHE A 235 -6.14 6.26 -18.16
C PHE A 235 -5.24 6.61 -16.97
N LEU A 236 -4.16 7.36 -17.20
CA LEU A 236 -3.25 7.79 -16.13
C LEU A 236 -3.92 8.74 -15.14
N VAL A 237 -4.80 9.63 -15.61
CA VAL A 237 -5.62 10.48 -14.73
C VAL A 237 -6.49 9.62 -13.81
N TRP A 238 -7.17 8.59 -14.35
CA TRP A 238 -7.94 7.67 -13.51
C TRP A 238 -7.05 6.88 -12.56
N ALA A 239 -5.86 6.46 -12.98
CA ALA A 239 -4.89 5.82 -12.09
C ALA A 239 -4.48 6.74 -10.93
N THR A 240 -4.19 8.01 -11.20
CA THR A 240 -3.87 9.01 -10.17
C THR A 240 -5.02 9.21 -9.20
N ILE A 241 -6.26 9.29 -9.67
CA ILE A 241 -7.43 9.42 -8.81
C ILE A 241 -7.64 8.17 -7.93
N GLY A 242 -7.43 6.97 -8.48
CA GLY A 242 -7.43 5.74 -7.69
C GLY A 242 -6.35 5.75 -6.60
N GLY A 243 -5.18 6.31 -6.92
CA GLY A 243 -4.11 6.59 -5.98
C GLY A 243 -4.48 7.55 -4.84
N ILE A 244 -5.29 8.56 -5.11
CA ILE A 244 -5.80 9.47 -4.07
C ILE A 244 -6.70 8.69 -3.10
N PHE A 245 -7.62 7.88 -3.62
CA PHE A 245 -8.54 7.10 -2.78
C PHE A 245 -7.84 6.04 -1.95
N ILE A 246 -6.82 5.37 -2.49
CA ILE A 246 -6.15 4.29 -1.76
C ILE A 246 -5.45 4.79 -0.50
N VAL A 247 -4.94 6.03 -0.50
CA VAL A 247 -4.24 6.60 0.66
C VAL A 247 -5.15 6.84 1.87
N TYR A 248 -6.41 7.22 1.63
CA TYR A 248 -7.39 7.31 2.72
C TYR A 248 -7.57 5.97 3.43
N ILE A 249 -7.45 4.85 2.70
CA ILE A 249 -7.59 3.51 3.24
C ILE A 249 -6.28 3.01 3.86
N TRP A 250 -5.15 3.19 3.20
CA TRP A 250 -3.88 2.61 3.68
C TRP A 250 -3.26 3.36 4.85
N TYR A 251 -3.42 4.69 4.93
CA TYR A 251 -2.69 5.50 5.91
C TYR A 251 -3.59 6.24 6.91
N TYR A 252 -4.83 6.59 6.54
CA TYR A 252 -5.73 7.39 7.37
C TYR A 252 -6.89 6.59 7.99
N PHE A 253 -7.15 5.39 7.52
CA PHE A 253 -8.21 4.53 8.04
C PHE A 253 -7.99 4.13 9.50
N ILE A 254 -6.76 3.76 9.86
CA ILE A 254 -6.41 3.41 11.24
C ILE A 254 -6.51 4.64 12.16
N TRP A 255 -6.08 5.82 11.68
CA TRP A 255 -6.29 7.09 12.38
C TRP A 255 -7.78 7.34 12.67
N TYR A 256 -8.64 7.07 11.70
CA TYR A 256 -10.08 7.20 11.83
C TYR A 256 -10.69 6.19 12.82
N LEU A 257 -10.21 4.95 12.87
CA LEU A 257 -10.63 3.99 13.89
C LEU A 257 -10.29 4.48 15.31
N ASP A 258 -9.11 5.08 15.48
CA ASP A 258 -8.71 5.69 16.75
C ASP A 258 -9.59 6.90 17.13
N ASP A 259 -9.98 7.73 16.14
CA ASP A 259 -10.94 8.81 16.35
C ASP A 259 -12.32 8.30 16.74
N LEU A 260 -12.83 7.24 16.11
CA LEU A 260 -14.12 6.66 16.48
C LEU A 260 -14.12 6.14 17.91
N ALA A 261 -13.08 5.38 18.28
CA ALA A 261 -12.92 4.88 19.63
C ALA A 261 -12.74 6.02 20.64
N THR A 262 -12.07 7.12 20.27
CA THR A 262 -11.89 8.26 21.16
C THR A 262 -13.17 9.07 21.36
N ASN A 263 -13.91 9.33 20.28
CA ASN A 263 -15.04 10.25 20.30
C ASN A 263 -16.38 9.60 20.64
N TYR A 264 -16.59 8.34 20.26
CA TYR A 264 -17.89 7.67 20.41
C TYR A 264 -17.87 6.47 21.36
N HIS A 265 -16.79 5.68 21.39
CA HIS A 265 -16.72 4.44 22.15
C HIS A 265 -15.37 4.23 22.88
N PRO A 266 -15.06 5.02 23.94
CA PRO A 266 -13.80 4.93 24.67
C PRO A 266 -13.53 3.54 25.27
N GLU A 267 -14.58 2.79 25.59
CA GLU A 267 -14.50 1.41 26.08
C GLU A 267 -13.83 0.45 25.07
N ARG A 268 -13.82 0.80 23.78
CA ARG A 268 -13.19 0.02 22.72
C ARG A 268 -11.69 0.27 22.60
N LYS A 269 -11.14 1.31 23.24
CA LYS A 269 -9.69 1.63 23.16
C LYS A 269 -8.81 0.46 23.60
N SER A 270 -9.25 -0.30 24.60
CA SER A 270 -8.55 -1.48 25.12
C SER A 270 -8.40 -2.61 24.09
N MET A 271 -9.32 -2.70 23.12
CA MET A 271 -9.34 -3.72 22.08
C MET A 271 -9.11 -3.14 20.67
N LEU A 272 -8.76 -1.85 20.58
CA LEU A 272 -8.68 -1.12 19.32
C LEU A 272 -7.62 -1.70 18.39
N SER A 273 -6.46 -2.13 18.90
CA SER A 273 -5.40 -2.65 18.05
C SER A 273 -5.73 -4.02 17.49
N SER A 274 -6.54 -4.80 18.21
CA SER A 274 -7.15 -6.02 17.70
C SER A 274 -8.14 -5.70 16.58
N ILE A 275 -9.00 -4.68 16.72
CA ILE A 275 -9.95 -4.27 15.67
C ILE A 275 -9.20 -3.82 14.40
N GLU A 276 -8.13 -3.03 14.57
CA GLU A 276 -7.22 -2.62 13.49
C GLU A 276 -6.61 -3.86 12.80
N GLY A 277 -6.08 -4.80 13.58
CA GLY A 277 -5.51 -6.06 13.09
C GLY A 277 -6.52 -6.91 12.32
N PHE A 278 -7.72 -7.12 12.87
CA PHE A 278 -8.82 -7.83 12.22
C PHE A 278 -9.25 -7.16 10.92
N SER A 279 -9.26 -5.82 10.88
CA SER A 279 -9.60 -5.08 9.66
C SER A 279 -8.64 -5.42 8.53
N VAL A 280 -7.32 -5.39 8.79
CA VAL A 280 -6.30 -5.77 7.80
C VAL A 280 -6.43 -7.24 7.40
N THR A 281 -6.68 -8.15 8.37
CA THR A 281 -6.91 -9.58 8.07
C THR A 281 -8.08 -9.77 7.10
N ILE A 282 -9.22 -9.12 7.35
CA ILE A 282 -10.41 -9.20 6.48
C ILE A 282 -10.10 -8.63 5.09
N GLN A 283 -9.42 -7.48 5.02
CA GLN A 283 -8.99 -6.87 3.76
C GLN A 283 -8.14 -7.85 2.92
N CYS A 284 -7.17 -8.53 3.53
CA CYS A 284 -6.26 -9.44 2.83
C CYS A 284 -6.95 -10.77 2.44
N PHE A 285 -7.59 -11.45 3.40
CA PHE A 285 -8.12 -12.81 3.18
C PHE A 285 -9.42 -12.84 2.39
N ILE A 286 -10.33 -11.89 2.66
CA ILE A 286 -11.67 -11.90 2.07
C ILE A 286 -11.77 -10.87 0.94
N GLY A 287 -11.11 -9.73 1.10
CA GLY A 287 -11.01 -8.73 0.04
C GLY A 287 -10.06 -9.14 -1.08
N GLU A 288 -8.76 -9.19 -0.83
CA GLU A 288 -7.77 -9.27 -1.90
C GLU A 288 -7.67 -10.66 -2.55
N VAL A 289 -7.57 -11.71 -1.73
CA VAL A 289 -7.32 -13.09 -2.20
C VAL A 289 -8.37 -13.58 -3.23
N PRO A 290 -9.69 -13.51 -2.98
CA PRO A 290 -10.68 -14.00 -3.93
C PRO A 290 -10.71 -13.15 -5.21
N PHE A 291 -10.60 -11.82 -5.05
CA PHE A 291 -10.67 -10.91 -6.19
C PHE A 291 -9.42 -10.97 -7.06
N PHE A 292 -8.24 -11.28 -6.52
CA PHE A 292 -7.06 -11.55 -7.34
C PHE A 292 -7.27 -12.77 -8.25
N TYR A 293 -7.96 -13.81 -7.78
CA TYR A 293 -8.30 -14.97 -8.59
C TYR A 293 -9.42 -14.68 -9.62
N LEU A 294 -10.46 -13.94 -9.22
CA LEU A 294 -11.67 -13.68 -10.03
C LEU A 294 -11.53 -12.50 -11.00
N SER A 295 -10.61 -11.56 -10.74
CA SER A 295 -10.42 -10.32 -11.49
C SER A 295 -10.23 -10.56 -12.99
N GLY A 296 -9.45 -11.57 -13.37
CA GLY A 296 -9.21 -11.90 -14.78
C GLY A 296 -10.51 -12.26 -15.53
N HIS A 297 -11.43 -12.97 -14.88
CA HIS A 297 -12.74 -13.28 -15.47
C HIS A 297 -13.62 -12.03 -15.53
N LEU A 298 -13.63 -11.23 -14.45
CA LEU A 298 -14.44 -10.01 -14.37
C LEU A 298 -14.01 -8.95 -15.40
N ILE A 299 -12.70 -8.74 -15.56
CA ILE A 299 -12.13 -7.78 -16.52
C ILE A 299 -12.39 -8.25 -17.96
N LYS A 300 -12.28 -9.56 -18.24
CA LYS A 300 -12.63 -10.09 -19.58
C LYS A 300 -14.10 -9.85 -19.93
N ARG A 301 -15.01 -9.92 -18.94
CA ARG A 301 -16.45 -9.76 -19.16
C ARG A 301 -16.90 -8.30 -19.22
N THR A 302 -16.32 -7.44 -18.38
CA THR A 302 -16.74 -6.02 -18.26
C THR A 302 -15.90 -5.10 -19.13
N GLY A 303 -14.58 -5.33 -19.22
CA GLY A 303 -13.60 -4.45 -19.81
C GLY A 303 -12.81 -3.65 -18.76
N HIS A 304 -11.62 -3.18 -19.12
CA HIS A 304 -10.71 -2.48 -18.21
C HIS A 304 -11.28 -1.16 -17.66
N MET A 305 -11.84 -0.31 -18.52
CA MET A 305 -12.33 1.02 -18.11
C MET A 305 -13.58 0.95 -17.23
N THR A 306 -14.48 0.02 -17.52
CA THR A 306 -15.66 -0.25 -16.68
C THR A 306 -15.28 -0.83 -15.33
N ALA A 307 -14.21 -1.62 -15.26
CA ALA A 307 -13.70 -2.13 -13.98
C ALA A 307 -13.27 -0.98 -13.05
N PHE A 308 -12.61 0.06 -13.57
CA PHE A 308 -12.34 1.26 -12.78
C PHE A 308 -13.63 1.97 -12.33
N SER A 309 -14.66 2.08 -13.18
CA SER A 309 -15.94 2.69 -12.79
C SER A 309 -16.64 1.92 -11.68
N ILE A 310 -16.60 0.59 -11.73
CA ILE A 310 -17.10 -0.25 -10.63
C ILE A 310 -16.29 0.03 -9.36
N SER A 311 -14.95 0.02 -9.44
CA SER A 311 -14.12 0.31 -8.26
C SER A 311 -14.40 1.68 -7.66
N PHE A 312 -14.54 2.75 -8.47
CA PHE A 312 -14.85 4.09 -7.96
C PHE A 312 -16.24 4.18 -7.34
N ALA A 313 -17.24 3.49 -7.88
CA ALA A 313 -18.56 3.38 -7.26
C ALA A 313 -18.47 2.71 -5.87
N ILE A 314 -17.71 1.62 -5.76
CA ILE A 314 -17.53 0.93 -4.48
C ILE A 314 -16.67 1.75 -3.51
N PHE A 315 -15.67 2.51 -3.98
CA PHE A 315 -14.94 3.47 -3.14
C PHE A 315 -15.88 4.53 -2.57
N ALA A 316 -16.73 5.12 -3.40
CA ALA A 316 -17.73 6.09 -2.96
C ALA A 316 -18.66 5.50 -1.90
N PHE A 317 -19.19 4.31 -2.16
CA PHE A 317 -20.04 3.59 -1.20
C PHE A 317 -19.29 3.31 0.12
N ARG A 318 -18.07 2.77 0.05
CA ARG A 318 -17.22 2.46 1.20
C ARG A 318 -16.92 3.69 2.06
N PHE A 319 -16.52 4.80 1.45
CA PHE A 319 -16.23 6.05 2.17
C PHE A 319 -17.48 6.68 2.79
N LEU A 320 -18.62 6.63 2.09
CA LEU A 320 -19.89 7.09 2.66
C LEU A 320 -20.32 6.22 3.84
N LEU A 321 -20.15 4.90 3.76
CA LEU A 321 -20.40 4.00 4.89
C LEU A 321 -19.56 4.36 6.12
N TYR A 322 -18.26 4.63 5.95
CA TYR A 322 -17.43 5.13 7.05
C TYR A 322 -18.02 6.40 7.65
N SER A 323 -18.55 7.33 6.85
CA SER A 323 -19.16 8.55 7.40
C SER A 323 -20.43 8.34 8.26
N PHE A 324 -21.03 7.14 8.25
CA PHE A 324 -22.19 6.79 9.08
C PHE A 324 -21.84 5.91 10.28
N ILE A 325 -20.68 5.25 10.26
CA ILE A 325 -20.26 4.35 11.34
C ILE A 325 -19.86 5.18 12.56
N ARG A 326 -20.32 4.72 13.74
CA ARG A 326 -19.95 5.30 15.04
C ARG A 326 -19.22 4.30 15.93
N ASP A 327 -19.69 3.05 15.97
CA ASP A 327 -18.97 1.96 16.65
C ASP A 327 -17.90 1.36 15.72
N PRO A 328 -16.61 1.39 16.13
CA PRO A 328 -15.48 0.84 15.35
C PRO A 328 -15.69 -0.58 14.84
N LEU A 329 -16.48 -1.43 15.49
CA LEU A 329 -16.70 -2.81 15.06
C LEU A 329 -17.45 -2.91 13.72
N TRP A 330 -18.31 -1.94 13.39
CA TRP A 330 -19.06 -1.95 12.13
C TRP A 330 -18.19 -1.66 10.91
N VAL A 331 -16.92 -1.31 11.13
CA VAL A 331 -15.94 -1.19 10.05
C VAL A 331 -15.57 -2.55 9.46
N LEU A 332 -15.53 -3.61 10.27
CA LEU A 332 -15.14 -4.96 9.85
C LEU A 332 -15.92 -5.51 8.63
N PRO A 333 -17.27 -5.45 8.58
CA PRO A 333 -18.00 -5.89 7.39
C PRO A 333 -17.75 -4.98 6.17
N VAL A 334 -17.40 -3.71 6.36
CA VAL A 334 -17.07 -2.79 5.26
C VAL A 334 -15.73 -3.16 4.61
N GLU A 335 -14.80 -3.73 5.37
CA GLU A 335 -13.51 -4.20 4.87
C GLU A 335 -13.60 -5.30 3.81
N LEU A 336 -14.72 -6.04 3.76
CA LEU A 336 -15.01 -7.02 2.72
C LEU A 336 -14.99 -6.40 1.30
N LEU A 337 -15.27 -5.10 1.20
CA LEU A 337 -15.27 -4.36 -0.06
C LEU A 337 -13.86 -4.06 -0.59
N ASN A 338 -12.80 -4.33 0.18
CA ASN A 338 -11.43 -3.98 -0.20
C ASN A 338 -10.96 -4.58 -1.53
N GLY A 339 -11.37 -5.83 -1.81
CA GLY A 339 -11.08 -6.49 -3.08
C GLY A 339 -11.67 -5.77 -4.29
N LEU A 340 -12.87 -5.22 -4.15
CA LEU A 340 -13.58 -4.49 -5.22
C LEU A 340 -13.05 -3.07 -5.40
N THR A 341 -12.58 -2.43 -4.33
CA THR A 341 -11.98 -1.09 -4.41
C THR A 341 -10.57 -1.18 -4.98
N PHE A 342 -9.65 -1.79 -4.24
CA PHE A 342 -8.23 -1.84 -4.58
C PHE A 342 -7.93 -2.94 -5.60
N GLY A 343 -8.31 -4.19 -5.30
CA GLY A 343 -7.89 -5.34 -6.09
C GLY A 343 -8.35 -5.28 -7.55
N LEU A 344 -9.60 -4.90 -7.80
CA LEU A 344 -10.15 -4.78 -9.15
C LEU A 344 -9.48 -3.65 -9.96
N SER A 345 -9.36 -2.45 -9.39
CA SER A 345 -8.76 -1.30 -10.08
C SER A 345 -7.26 -1.48 -10.33
N TYR A 346 -6.54 -2.07 -9.38
CA TYR A 346 -5.11 -2.36 -9.51
C TYR A 346 -4.84 -3.37 -10.64
N ILE A 347 -5.54 -4.50 -10.65
CA ILE A 347 -5.36 -5.53 -11.69
C ILE A 347 -5.84 -5.03 -13.05
N ALA A 348 -6.94 -4.28 -13.11
CA ALA A 348 -7.39 -3.64 -14.34
C ALA A 348 -6.33 -2.67 -14.87
N GLY A 349 -5.68 -1.90 -13.99
CA GLY A 349 -4.58 -1.00 -14.36
C GLY A 349 -3.38 -1.72 -14.93
N ILE A 350 -2.87 -2.75 -14.24
CA ILE A 350 -1.74 -3.56 -14.73
C ILE A 350 -2.09 -4.21 -16.08
N SER A 351 -3.24 -4.87 -16.18
CA SER A 351 -3.65 -5.55 -17.42
C SER A 351 -3.86 -4.57 -18.58
N TYR A 352 -4.43 -3.38 -18.31
CA TYR A 352 -4.61 -2.37 -19.34
C TYR A 352 -3.29 -1.79 -19.81
N SER A 353 -2.39 -1.47 -18.87
CA SER A 353 -1.06 -0.92 -19.17
C SER A 353 -0.22 -1.88 -20.02
N ALA A 354 -0.26 -3.18 -19.75
CA ALA A 354 0.35 -4.21 -20.59
C ALA A 354 -0.25 -4.22 -22.01
N LYS A 355 -1.59 -4.15 -22.11
CA LYS A 355 -2.31 -4.20 -23.39
C LYS A 355 -2.04 -3.00 -24.31
N ILE A 356 -1.84 -1.80 -23.76
CA ILE A 356 -1.59 -0.58 -24.55
C ILE A 356 -0.10 -0.38 -24.89
N ALA A 357 0.78 -1.16 -24.27
CA ALA A 357 2.21 -1.02 -24.44
C ALA A 357 2.66 -1.48 -25.84
N PRO A 358 3.59 -0.75 -26.48
CA PRO A 358 4.35 -1.28 -27.60
C PRO A 358 5.04 -2.61 -27.23
N VAL A 359 5.13 -3.53 -28.18
CA VAL A 359 5.80 -4.82 -28.00
C VAL A 359 7.21 -4.60 -27.47
N GLY A 360 7.54 -5.23 -26.34
CA GLY A 360 8.84 -5.08 -25.66
C GLY A 360 8.94 -3.93 -24.65
N SER A 361 7.87 -3.15 -24.43
CA SER A 361 7.84 -2.02 -23.48
C SER A 361 6.74 -2.15 -22.40
N GLU A 362 6.16 -3.35 -22.22
CA GLU A 362 5.09 -3.62 -21.26
C GLU A 362 5.45 -3.21 -19.83
N GLY A 363 6.65 -3.57 -19.38
CA GLY A 363 7.15 -3.19 -18.06
C GLY A 363 7.29 -1.68 -17.87
N THR A 364 7.63 -0.94 -18.93
CA THR A 364 7.74 0.52 -18.90
C THR A 364 6.37 1.18 -18.72
N VAL A 365 5.35 0.72 -19.44
CA VAL A 365 4.00 1.29 -19.32
C VAL A 365 3.33 0.88 -18.02
N GLN A 366 3.59 -0.33 -17.51
CA GLN A 366 3.21 -0.74 -16.16
C GLN A 366 3.87 0.16 -15.11
N GLY A 367 5.16 0.47 -15.26
CA GLY A 367 5.87 1.41 -14.40
C GLY A 367 5.23 2.81 -14.39
N LEU A 368 4.77 3.29 -15.54
CA LEU A 368 4.05 4.56 -15.65
C LEU A 368 2.69 4.52 -14.93
N PHE A 369 1.96 3.40 -15.02
CA PHE A 369 0.75 3.19 -14.22
C PHE A 369 1.04 3.20 -12.71
N SER A 370 2.04 2.45 -12.26
CA SER A 370 2.44 2.41 -10.84
C SER A 370 2.86 3.79 -10.34
N MET A 371 3.59 4.56 -11.15
CA MET A 371 3.96 5.95 -10.84
C MET A 371 2.74 6.86 -10.72
N ALA A 372 1.76 6.72 -11.61
CA ALA A 372 0.52 7.50 -11.54
C ALA A 372 -0.33 7.12 -10.32
N PHE A 373 -0.48 5.83 -10.03
CA PHE A 373 -1.33 5.30 -8.96
C PHE A 373 -0.68 5.41 -7.57
N GLN A 374 0.46 4.75 -7.35
CA GLN A 374 1.12 4.68 -6.03
C GLN A 374 2.12 5.82 -5.79
N GLY A 375 2.60 6.50 -6.83
CA GLY A 375 3.50 7.65 -6.71
C GLY A 375 2.72 8.94 -6.56
N PHE A 376 2.36 9.56 -7.69
CA PHE A 376 1.70 10.86 -7.74
C PHE A 376 0.32 10.87 -7.08
N GLY A 377 -0.53 9.90 -7.42
CA GLY A 377 -1.89 9.82 -6.88
C GLY A 377 -1.88 9.68 -5.36
N ALA A 378 -1.08 8.74 -4.85
CA ALA A 378 -0.93 8.55 -3.41
C ALA A 378 -0.35 9.80 -2.71
N SER A 379 0.67 10.45 -3.29
CA SER A 379 1.26 11.67 -2.73
C SER A 379 0.22 12.79 -2.59
N LEU A 380 -0.58 13.03 -3.63
CA LEU A 380 -1.68 14.00 -3.60
C LEU A 380 -2.76 13.60 -2.58
N GLY A 381 -3.06 12.30 -2.50
CA GLY A 381 -3.97 11.74 -1.50
C GLY A 381 -3.52 11.99 -0.07
N ALA A 382 -2.22 11.88 0.22
CA ALA A 382 -1.68 12.08 1.56
C ALA A 382 -1.81 13.54 2.02
N ILE A 383 -1.52 14.51 1.13
CA ILE A 383 -1.75 15.93 1.43
C ILE A 383 -3.24 16.19 1.66
N LEU A 384 -4.10 15.72 0.76
CA LEU A 384 -5.53 15.95 0.82
C LEU A 384 -6.17 15.32 2.06
N ALA A 385 -5.77 14.10 2.40
CA ALA A 385 -6.23 13.40 3.60
C ALA A 385 -5.73 14.11 4.86
N GLY A 386 -4.46 14.51 4.92
CA GLY A 386 -3.91 15.25 6.05
C GLY A 386 -4.66 16.55 6.34
N TYR A 387 -4.93 17.33 5.28
CA TYR A 387 -5.68 18.58 5.36
C TYR A 387 -7.14 18.38 5.77
N THR A 388 -7.84 17.43 5.15
CA THR A 388 -9.26 17.19 5.45
C THR A 388 -9.45 16.62 6.85
N PHE A 389 -8.56 15.74 7.32
CA PHE A 389 -8.64 15.19 8.68
C PHE A 389 -8.40 16.26 9.74
N SER A 390 -7.47 17.19 9.53
CA SER A 390 -7.17 18.25 10.51
C SER A 390 -8.27 19.30 10.59
N HIS A 391 -8.87 19.68 9.46
CA HIS A 391 -9.83 20.79 9.42
C HIS A 391 -11.30 20.36 9.56
N LEU A 392 -11.66 19.18 9.04
CA LEU A 392 -13.05 18.69 9.05
C LEU A 392 -13.29 17.62 10.12
N GLY A 393 -12.23 16.99 10.62
CA GLY A 393 -12.30 15.75 11.39
C GLY A 393 -12.48 14.52 10.50
N SER A 394 -12.11 13.35 11.01
CA SER A 394 -12.02 12.11 10.22
C SER A 394 -13.36 11.63 9.62
N VAL A 395 -14.46 11.70 10.36
CA VAL A 395 -15.80 11.32 9.86
C VAL A 395 -16.23 12.19 8.67
N MET A 396 -16.02 13.50 8.77
CA MET A 396 -16.39 14.44 7.69
C MET A 396 -15.41 14.38 6.53
N ALA A 397 -14.13 14.08 6.78
CA ALA A 397 -13.15 13.81 5.72
C ALA A 397 -13.60 12.60 4.86
N PHE A 398 -14.03 11.50 5.49
CA PHE A 398 -14.58 10.35 4.76
C PHE A 398 -15.88 10.68 4.02
N ARG A 399 -16.74 11.53 4.57
CA ARG A 399 -17.93 12.01 3.86
C ARG A 399 -17.56 12.83 2.63
N PHE A 400 -16.63 13.76 2.75
CA PHE A 400 -16.17 14.62 1.67
C PHE A 400 -15.54 13.82 0.53
N ILE A 401 -14.61 12.91 0.85
CA ILE A 401 -13.97 12.07 -0.17
C ILE A 401 -14.96 11.06 -0.77
N GLY A 402 -15.95 10.59 -0.01
CA GLY A 402 -17.03 9.73 -0.51
C GLY A 402 -17.91 10.41 -1.56
N PHE A 403 -18.36 11.64 -1.30
CA PHE A 403 -19.09 12.43 -2.31
C PHE A 403 -18.21 12.77 -3.52
N SER A 404 -16.95 13.12 -3.29
CA SER A 404 -15.99 13.38 -4.36
C SER A 404 -15.79 12.14 -5.25
N ALA A 405 -15.68 10.95 -4.65
CA ALA A 405 -15.59 9.68 -5.36
C ALA A 405 -16.85 9.37 -6.16
N LEU A 406 -18.04 9.71 -5.66
CA LEU A 406 -19.30 9.54 -6.39
C LEU A 406 -19.34 10.44 -7.64
N VAL A 407 -18.97 11.71 -7.50
CA VAL A 407 -18.90 12.66 -8.62
C VAL A 407 -17.90 12.18 -9.67
N ILE A 408 -16.69 11.78 -9.23
CA ILE A 408 -15.65 11.23 -10.10
C ILE A 408 -16.12 9.97 -10.83
N CYS A 409 -16.82 9.07 -10.14
CA CYS A 409 -17.40 7.88 -10.74
C CYS A 409 -18.36 8.23 -11.88
N VAL A 410 -19.26 9.21 -11.67
CA VAL A 410 -20.19 9.67 -12.72
C VAL A 410 -19.42 10.26 -13.90
N ILE A 411 -18.45 11.15 -13.65
CA ILE A 411 -17.61 11.73 -14.70
C ILE A 411 -16.91 10.63 -15.50
N GLN A 412 -16.34 9.64 -14.81
CA GLN A 412 -15.65 8.55 -15.46
C GLN A 412 -16.58 7.73 -16.37
N ILE A 413 -17.79 7.39 -15.90
CA ILE A 413 -18.78 6.66 -16.69
C ILE A 413 -19.14 7.45 -17.96
N VAL A 414 -19.36 8.76 -17.81
CA VAL A 414 -19.67 9.66 -18.93
C VAL A 414 -18.51 9.72 -19.93
N VAL A 415 -17.28 9.92 -19.47
CA VAL A 415 -16.07 9.93 -20.33
C VAL A 415 -15.89 8.59 -21.05
N ASN A 416 -16.06 7.48 -20.34
CA ASN A 416 -15.96 6.14 -20.92
C ASN A 416 -17.04 5.91 -21.99
N HIS A 417 -18.27 6.38 -21.76
CA HIS A 417 -19.34 6.32 -22.76
C HIS A 417 -19.00 7.12 -24.02
N PHE A 418 -18.54 8.36 -23.88
CA PHE A 418 -18.12 9.20 -25.01
C PHE A 418 -16.95 8.60 -25.80
N MET A 419 -15.93 8.08 -25.10
CA MET A 419 -14.78 7.44 -25.73
C MET A 419 -15.16 6.18 -26.53
N ASN A 420 -16.12 5.40 -26.05
CA ASN A 420 -16.60 4.22 -26.75
C ASN A 420 -17.45 4.56 -27.98
N LYS A 421 -18.22 5.66 -27.93
CA LYS A 421 -19.03 6.14 -29.06
C LYS A 421 -18.15 6.74 -30.17
N ASN A 422 -17.05 7.42 -29.82
CA ASN A 422 -16.16 8.10 -30.75
C ASN A 422 -14.92 7.28 -31.16
N LYS A 423 -15.02 5.94 -31.21
CA LYS A 423 -13.89 5.03 -31.54
C LYS A 423 -13.11 5.39 -32.82
N LYS A 424 -13.73 6.08 -33.79
CA LYS A 424 -13.11 6.56 -35.05
C LYS A 424 -12.30 7.87 -34.93
N LEU A 425 -12.49 8.67 -33.88
CA LEU A 425 -11.85 9.99 -33.72
C LEU A 425 -10.57 9.97 -32.86
N ILE A 426 -10.33 8.87 -32.15
CA ILE A 426 -9.30 8.76 -31.09
C ILE A 426 -8.41 7.51 -31.30
N SER A 427 -8.30 6.99 -32.52
CA SER A 427 -7.40 5.88 -32.87
C SER A 427 -6.00 6.38 -33.16
#